data_AF-A0A7W1CJW6-F1
#
_entry.id   AF-A0A7W1CJW6-F1
#
_cell.length_a   1.000
_cell.length_b   1.000
_cell.length_c   1.000
_cell.angle_alpha   90.00
_cell.angle_beta   90.00
_cell.angle_gamma   90.00
#
_symmetry.space_group_name_H-M   'P 1'
#
loop_
_entity.id
_entity.type
_entity.pdbx_description
1 polymer ?
#
loop_
_entity_poly.entity_id
_entity_poly.type
_entity_poly.pdbx_seq_one_letter_code
_entity_poly.pdbx_strand_id
1 'polypeptide(L)' 'MAWEKSTVENQRLSLVNAYLNKTERMTNLCLRFKISRKTGYKWLARYIELGEEGLKDQSKALLEPSSLYTKTQIGTA' A
#
# COMPACT_ATOMS: atom_id res chain seq x y z
N MET A 1 -14.79 13.66 -22.95
CA MET A 1 -14.07 14.27 -21.82
C MET A 1 -13.17 13.23 -21.18
N ALA A 2 -11.85 13.37 -21.28
CA ALA A 2 -10.89 12.42 -20.70
C ALA A 2 -10.50 12.90 -19.29
N TRP A 3 -11.38 12.66 -18.32
CA TRP A 3 -11.03 12.84 -16.92
C TRP A 3 -10.18 11.63 -16.52
N GLU A 4 -8.89 11.88 -16.37
CA GLU A 4 -7.92 10.88 -15.97
C GLU A 4 -8.28 10.40 -14.57
N LYS A 5 -8.86 9.20 -14.48
CA LYS A 5 -9.15 8.54 -13.20
C LYS A 5 -7.82 8.24 -12.54
N SER A 6 -7.33 9.17 -11.74
CA SER A 6 -6.18 8.97 -10.87
C SER A 6 -6.54 7.87 -9.87
N THR A 7 -6.12 6.64 -10.15
CA THR A 7 -6.27 5.53 -9.21
C THR A 7 -5.36 5.75 -8.01
N VAL A 8 -5.69 5.12 -6.89
CA VAL A 8 -4.86 5.14 -5.69
C VAL A 8 -3.44 4.63 -6.01
N GLU A 9 -3.32 3.69 -6.95
CA GLU A 9 -2.06 3.12 -7.44
C GLU A 9 -1.20 4.18 -8.15
N ASN A 10 -1.80 5.03 -8.99
CA ASN A 10 -1.09 6.14 -9.64
C ASN A 10 -0.57 7.17 -8.63
N GLN A 11 -1.34 7.44 -7.56
CA GLN A 11 -0.89 8.32 -6.48
C GLN A 11 0.29 7.71 -5.71
N ARG A 12 0.24 6.39 -5.44
CA ARG A 12 1.34 5.63 -4.82
C ARG A 12 2.60 5.70 -5.70
N LEU A 13 2.46 5.50 -7.01
CA LEU A 13 3.55 5.53 -7.97
C LEU A 13 4.19 6.93 -8.06
N SER A 14 3.36 7.98 -8.11
CA SER A 14 3.83 9.37 -8.11
C SER A 14 4.68 9.69 -6.87
N LEU A 15 4.25 9.24 -5.70
CA LEU A 15 5.01 9.41 -4.45
C LEU A 15 6.39 8.74 -4.53
N VAL A 16 6.44 7.49 -4.97
CA VAL A 16 7.71 6.73 -5.05
C VAL A 16 8.64 7.35 -6.09
N ASN A 17 8.13 7.70 -7.28
CA ASN A 17 8.93 8.34 -8.32
C ASN A 17 9.48 9.70 -7.88
N ALA A 18 8.68 10.53 -7.21
CA ALA A 18 9.14 11.82 -6.70
C ALA A 18 10.25 11.68 -5.63
N TYR A 19 10.20 10.60 -4.83
CA TYR A 19 11.25 10.29 -3.88
C TYR A 19 12.53 9.78 -4.56
N LEU A 20 12.41 8.85 -5.52
CA LEU A 20 13.53 8.27 -6.26
C LEU A 20 14.28 9.31 -7.10
N ASN A 21 13.53 10.23 -7.73
CA ASN A 21 14.10 11.35 -8.47
C ASN A 21 14.71 12.45 -7.58
N LYS A 22 14.67 12.28 -6.25
CA LYS A 22 15.13 13.24 -5.24
C LYS A 22 14.48 14.63 -5.39
N THR A 23 13.32 14.71 -6.03
CA THR A 23 12.58 15.96 -6.24
C THR A 23 12.07 16.51 -4.92
N GLU A 24 11.62 15.61 -4.03
CA GLU A 24 11.11 15.96 -2.72
C GLU A 24 11.58 14.96 -1.65
N ARG A 25 11.67 15.42 -0.41
CA ARG A 25 11.95 14.54 0.74
C ARG A 25 10.69 13.76 1.11
N MET A 26 10.88 12.55 1.66
CA MET A 26 9.79 11.69 2.12
C MET A 26 8.79 12.41 3.04
N THR A 27 9.27 13.30 3.92
CA THR A 27 8.41 14.08 4.82
C THR A 27 7.41 14.95 4.06
N ASN A 28 7.86 15.69 3.04
CA ASN A 28 7.01 16.59 2.26
C ASN A 28 6.00 15.81 1.43
N LEU A 29 6.45 14.70 0.82
CA LEU A 29 5.57 13.78 0.10
C LEU A 29 4.49 13.20 1.01
N CYS A 30 4.86 12.71 2.19
CA CYS A 30 3.88 12.16 3.14
C CYS A 30 2.85 13.19 3.59
N LEU A 31 3.26 14.45 3.80
CA LEU A 31 2.33 15.55 4.10
C LEU A 31 1.38 15.85 2.93
N ARG A 32 1.91 15.94 1.70
CA ARG A 32 1.14 16.22 0.49
C ARG A 32 0.10 15.13 0.21
N PHE A 33 0.50 13.86 0.35
CA PHE A 33 -0.37 12.71 0.14
C PHE A 33 -1.20 12.33 1.39
N LYS A 34 -1.08 13.08 2.50
CA LYS A 34 -1.79 12.85 3.77
C LYS A 34 -1.62 11.42 4.31
N ILE A 35 -0.43 10.85 4.18
CA ILE A 35 -0.09 9.53 4.71
C ILE A 35 0.96 9.62 5.81
N SER A 36 1.06 8.56 6.62
CA SER A 36 2.16 8.45 7.57
C SER A 36 3.49 8.18 6.84
N ARG A 37 4.60 8.66 7.41
CA ARG A 37 5.96 8.32 6.93
C ARG A 37 6.21 6.82 6.88
N LYS A 38 5.68 6.07 7.85
CA LYS A 38 5.75 4.59 7.88
C LYS A 38 5.11 3.98 6.64
N THR A 39 3.96 4.50 6.20
CA THR A 39 3.27 4.07 4.98
C THR A 39 4.10 4.40 3.74
N GLY A 40 4.67 5.62 3.67
CA GLY A 40 5.52 6.04 2.55
C GLY A 40 6.74 5.13 2.37
N TYR A 41 7.48 4.85 3.46
CA TYR A 41 8.61 3.92 3.41
C TYR A 41 8.20 2.48 3.08
N LYS A 42 7.03 2.03 3.55
CA LYS A 42 6.49 0.71 3.20
C LYS A 42 6.23 0.59 1.69
N TRP A 43 5.66 1.60 1.06
CA TRP A 43 5.44 1.61 -0.39
C TRP A 43 6.75 1.65 -1.16
N LEU A 44 7.72 2.46 -0.71
CA LEU A 44 9.05 2.49 -1.31
C LEU A 44 9.74 1.12 -1.26
N ALA A 45 9.75 0.46 -0.10
CA ALA A 45 10.34 -0.87 0.06
C ALA A 45 9.70 -1.88 -0.89
N ARG A 46 8.36 -1.91 -0.96
CA ARG A 46 7.62 -2.78 -1.88
C ARG A 46 7.92 -2.48 -3.34
N TYR A 47 8.08 -1.22 -3.71
CA TYR A 47 8.44 -0.86 -5.07
C TYR A 47 9.85 -1.32 -5.44
N ILE A 48 10.80 -1.25 -4.50
CA ILE A 48 12.17 -1.75 -4.72
C ILE A 48 12.16 -3.28 -4.92
N GLU A 49 11.29 -4.01 -4.20
CA GLU A 49 11.22 -5.48 -4.27
C GLU A 49 10.39 -6.01 -5.46
N LEU A 50 9.27 -5.36 -5.77
CA LEU A 50 8.23 -5.89 -6.67
C LEU A 50 7.87 -4.94 -7.83
N GLY A 51 8.48 -3.74 -7.88
CA GLY A 51 8.12 -2.69 -8.83
C GLY A 51 6.69 -2.18 -8.61
N GLU A 52 6.01 -1.84 -9.71
CA GLU A 52 4.64 -1.30 -9.70
C GLU A 52 3.62 -2.27 -9.08
N GLU A 53 3.83 -3.59 -9.21
CA GLU A 53 2.99 -4.62 -8.60
C GLU A 53 2.94 -4.48 -7.06
N GLY A 54 4.03 -4.01 -6.45
CA GLY A 54 4.11 -3.76 -5.01
C GLY A 54 3.24 -2.60 -4.52
N LEU A 55 2.76 -1.75 -5.43
CA LEU A 55 1.91 -0.60 -5.15
C LEU A 55 0.42 -0.88 -5.34
N LYS A 56 0.05 -2.03 -5.89
CA LYS A 56 -1.34 -2.47 -6.01
C LYS A 56 -1.99 -2.65 -4.64
N ASP A 57 -3.32 -2.60 -4.60
CA ASP A 57 -4.04 -2.88 -3.36
C ASP A 57 -3.81 -4.32 -2.91
N GLN A 58 -3.39 -4.49 -1.66
CA GLN A 58 -3.20 -5.80 -1.06
C GLN A 58 -4.24 -5.96 0.04
N SER A 59 -5.03 -7.04 -0.08
CA SER A 59 -5.99 -7.44 0.92
C SER A 59 -5.37 -7.44 2.31
N LYS A 60 -5.89 -6.58 3.20
CA LYS A 60 -5.55 -6.54 4.63
C LYS A 60 -6.12 -7.73 5.41
N ALA A 61 -6.82 -8.63 4.76
CA ALA A 61 -7.42 -9.79 5.39
C ALA A 61 -6.33 -10.64 6.04
N LEU A 62 -6.45 -10.86 7.35
CA LEU A 62 -5.77 -11.94 8.04
C LEU A 62 -6.05 -13.22 7.26
N LEU A 63 -5.02 -13.86 6.75
CA LEU A 63 -5.18 -14.93 5.77
C LEU A 63 -6.01 -16.12 6.32
N GLU A 64 -6.17 -16.27 7.62
CA GLU A 64 -6.97 -17.35 8.23
C GLU A 64 -7.51 -16.92 9.60
N PRO A 65 -8.74 -16.38 9.72
CA PRO A 65 -9.38 -16.21 11.04
C PRO A 65 -9.70 -17.56 11.70
N SER A 66 -9.81 -18.64 10.91
CA SER A 66 -10.16 -20.00 11.37
C SER A 66 -9.04 -20.69 12.14
N SER A 67 -7.78 -20.24 12.00
CA SER A 67 -6.65 -20.81 12.76
C SER A 67 -6.71 -20.52 14.27
N LEU A 68 -7.53 -19.54 14.69
CA LEU A 68 -7.65 -19.14 16.10
C LEU A 68 -8.80 -19.84 16.83
N TYR A 69 -9.64 -20.61 16.12
CA TYR A 69 -10.78 -21.30 16.71
C TYR A 69 -10.64 -22.80 16.51
N THR A 70 -10.81 -23.57 17.59
CA THR A 70 -10.84 -25.04 17.48
C THR A 70 -12.13 -25.46 16.75
N LYS A 71 -12.08 -26.54 15.96
CA LYS A 71 -13.25 -27.06 15.19
C LYS A 71 -14.53 -27.21 16.03
N THR A 72 -14.38 -27.44 17.33
CA THR A 72 -15.47 -27.51 18.32
C THR A 72 -16.19 -26.17 18.56
N GLN A 73 -15.53 -25.03 18.34
CA GLN A 73 -16.09 -23.68 18.54
C GLN A 73 -16.84 -23.15 17.31
N ILE A 74 -16.62 -23.74 16.12
CA ILE A 74 -17.14 -23.23 14.84
C ILE A 74 -18.47 -23.89 14.43
N GLY A 75 -18.98 -24.84 15.22
CA GLY A 75 -20.30 -25.46 15.01
C GLY A 75 -20.44 -26.28 13.72
N THR A 76 -19.35 -26.61 13.03
CA THR A 76 -19.34 -27.61 11.96
C THR A 76 -19.13 -28.98 12.57
N ALA A 77 -20.22 -29.76 12.64
CA ALA A 77 -20.21 -31.20 12.94
C ALA A 77 -19.61 -32.00 11.79
#